data_AF-A0A496UF77-F1
#
_entry.id   AF-A0A496UF77-F1
#
_cell.length_a   1.000
_cell.length_b   1.000
_cell.length_c   1.000
_cell.angle_alpha   90.00
_cell.angle_beta   90.00
_cell.angle_gamma   90.00
#
_symmetry.space_group_name_H-M   'P 1'
#
loop_
_entity.id
_entity.type
_entity.pdbx_description
1 polymer ?
#
loop_
_entity_poly.entity_id
_entity_poly.type
_entity_poly.pdbx_seq_one_letter_code
_entity_poly.pdbx_strand_id
1 'polypeptide(L)'
;MSGEDESGNKLNRRQFLGKAGKLGGAAFLSSLAGKALAGEWEQGMEEFWTDGTFRQNTVDASRETEGIVRALIDGTWEDFRTIQLPQPFMDWNLAGRLEVLENISLMFSGEGGSPPSLAGPHNAAMATWGGSRADSRLEINNAFKGMGLCPGRLVIKDLLARMEELMSGGMGPRLQFLTELYSDSANFDLTKMISLELYSTPEFETHTFINLMERPTTSLVFLDNKSYEVRGIGQLVAPGDTEAGDYANDIVQYTNMAHTLFHGEFPKLYAGILVHITAVFDNTPGTGRGVRIAPALV
;
A
#
# COMPACT_ATOMS: atom_id res chain seq x y z
N MET A 1 -11.80 -42.93 -35.29
CA MET A 1 -11.96 -43.73 -34.07
C MET A 1 -10.56 -44.04 -33.57
N SER A 2 -10.07 -43.63 -32.41
CA SER A 2 -10.67 -43.16 -31.16
C SER A 2 -9.98 -41.89 -30.67
N GLY A 3 -10.74 -40.98 -30.04
CA GLY A 3 -10.20 -39.85 -29.29
C GLY A 3 -9.74 -40.28 -27.90
N GLU A 4 -8.78 -39.55 -27.36
CA GLU A 4 -8.43 -39.56 -25.94
C GLU A 4 -8.44 -38.13 -25.41
N ASP A 5 -9.03 -38.02 -24.22
CA ASP A 5 -9.49 -36.84 -23.49
C ASP A 5 -8.38 -35.87 -23.07
N GLU A 6 -8.50 -34.60 -23.49
CA GLU A 6 -7.94 -33.46 -22.75
C GLU A 6 -8.81 -33.14 -21.53
N SER A 7 -8.59 -33.86 -20.43
CA SER A 7 -9.12 -33.45 -19.12
C SER A 7 -8.07 -32.60 -18.38
N GLY A 8 -8.15 -31.29 -18.60
CA GLY A 8 -7.43 -30.29 -17.81
C GLY A 8 -7.70 -30.48 -16.32
N ASN A 9 -6.63 -30.68 -15.56
CA ASN A 9 -6.64 -30.95 -14.12
C ASN A 9 -7.14 -29.72 -13.34
N LYS A 10 -8.47 -29.56 -13.22
CA LYS A 10 -9.11 -28.56 -12.37
C LYS A 10 -8.97 -28.98 -10.92
N LEU A 11 -8.20 -28.21 -10.15
CA LEU A 11 -8.06 -28.38 -8.70
C LEU A 11 -9.44 -28.41 -8.04
N ASN A 12 -9.72 -29.45 -7.26
CA ASN A 12 -11.00 -29.53 -6.56
C ASN A 12 -11.01 -28.61 -5.33
N ARG A 13 -12.21 -28.25 -4.86
CA ARG A 13 -12.46 -27.32 -3.75
C ARG A 13 -11.69 -27.66 -2.45
N ARG A 14 -11.44 -28.94 -2.14
CA ARG A 14 -10.65 -29.36 -0.97
C ARG A 14 -9.14 -29.13 -1.16
N GLN A 15 -8.62 -29.30 -2.38
CA GLN A 15 -7.22 -28.99 -2.69
C GLN A 15 -6.97 -27.48 -2.71
N PHE A 16 -7.96 -26.71 -3.18
CA PHE A 16 -7.96 -25.25 -3.12
C PHE A 16 -7.94 -24.74 -1.67
N LEU A 17 -8.85 -25.24 -0.82
CA LEU A 17 -8.89 -24.87 0.60
C LEU A 17 -7.64 -25.34 1.37
N GLY A 18 -7.08 -26.50 1.01
CA GLY A 18 -5.85 -27.02 1.62
C GLY A 18 -4.58 -26.23 1.24
N LYS A 19 -4.54 -25.61 0.04
CA LYS A 19 -3.46 -24.70 -0.37
C LYS A 19 -3.67 -23.28 0.18
N ALA A 20 -4.90 -22.78 0.19
CA ALA A 20 -5.26 -21.50 0.79
C ALA A 20 -5.07 -21.48 2.32
N GLY A 21 -5.18 -22.63 3.00
CA GLY A 21 -4.88 -22.75 4.43
C GLY A 21 -3.38 -22.77 4.78
N LYS A 22 -2.50 -23.03 3.80
CA LYS A 22 -1.02 -23.03 4.01
C LYS A 22 -0.34 -21.76 3.52
N LEU A 23 -0.97 -21.03 2.61
CA LEU A 23 -0.54 -19.73 2.11
C LEU A 23 -1.41 -18.68 2.78
N GLY A 24 -0.93 -18.06 3.86
CA GLY A 24 -1.62 -16.94 4.52
C GLY A 24 -2.14 -15.95 3.47
N GLY A 25 -3.35 -15.42 3.66
CA GLY A 25 -4.18 -14.78 2.63
C GLY A 25 -3.51 -13.71 1.75
N ALA A 26 -2.39 -13.13 2.17
CA ALA A 26 -1.58 -12.24 1.36
C ALA A 26 -0.74 -12.94 0.26
N ALA A 27 -0.19 -14.14 0.51
CA ALA A 27 0.47 -14.96 -0.52
C ALA A 27 -0.55 -15.53 -1.53
N PHE A 28 -1.84 -15.50 -1.18
CA PHE A 28 -2.92 -15.89 -2.07
C PHE A 28 -3.18 -14.82 -3.15
N LEU A 29 -2.99 -13.53 -2.84
CA LEU A 29 -3.13 -12.44 -3.84
C LEU A 29 -2.03 -12.49 -4.90
N SER A 30 -0.79 -12.84 -4.54
CA SER A 30 0.30 -13.00 -5.50
C SER A 30 0.20 -14.28 -6.34
N SER A 31 -0.36 -15.36 -5.78
CA SER A 31 -0.50 -16.65 -6.49
C SER A 31 -1.81 -16.83 -7.27
N LEU A 32 -2.84 -16.00 -7.03
CA LEU A 32 -4.07 -15.92 -7.83
C LEU A 32 -3.99 -14.96 -9.01
N ALA A 33 -2.85 -14.32 -9.25
CA ALA A 33 -2.57 -13.69 -10.53
C ALA A 33 -2.51 -14.78 -11.62
N GLY A 34 -3.69 -15.22 -12.08
CA GLY A 34 -3.82 -15.68 -13.45
C GLY A 34 -3.16 -14.63 -14.32
N LYS A 35 -2.28 -15.05 -15.22
CA LYS A 35 -1.54 -14.14 -16.12
C LYS A 35 -2.56 -13.38 -16.98
N ALA A 36 -3.07 -12.28 -16.48
CA ALA A 36 -3.63 -11.24 -17.32
C ALA A 36 -2.47 -10.82 -18.23
N LEU A 37 -2.62 -11.08 -19.53
CA LEU A 37 -1.64 -10.66 -20.51
C LEU A 37 -1.90 -9.17 -20.75
N ALA A 38 -1.03 -8.34 -20.17
CA ALA A 38 -0.94 -6.94 -20.52
C ALA A 38 -0.44 -6.78 -21.96
N GLY A 39 -0.95 -5.78 -22.67
CA GLY A 39 -0.51 -5.36 -23.99
C GLY A 39 -0.51 -3.83 -24.12
N GLU A 40 -0.47 -3.34 -25.36
CA GLU A 40 -0.39 -1.91 -25.68
C GLU A 40 -1.61 -1.11 -25.20
N TRP A 41 -2.75 -1.78 -24.97
CA TRP A 41 -4.00 -1.14 -24.57
C TRP A 41 -4.02 -0.78 -23.07
N GLU A 42 -3.19 -1.43 -22.28
CA GLU A 42 -3.07 -1.23 -20.84
C GLU A 42 -2.15 -0.03 -20.48
N GLN A 43 -1.57 0.64 -21.47
CA GLN A 43 -0.66 1.78 -21.31
C GLN A 43 -1.43 3.11 -21.19
N GLY A 44 -0.81 4.08 -20.53
CA GLY A 44 -1.24 5.48 -20.56
C GLY A 44 -1.10 6.09 -21.96
N MET A 45 -1.81 7.19 -22.17
CA MET A 45 -1.71 7.96 -23.42
C MET A 45 -0.45 8.85 -23.47
N GLU A 46 0.20 9.06 -22.32
CA GLU A 46 1.44 9.81 -22.18
C GLU A 46 2.61 8.87 -21.86
N GLU A 47 3.82 9.26 -22.25
CA GLU A 47 5.05 8.51 -21.93
C GLU A 47 5.57 8.93 -20.55
N PHE A 48 5.44 8.04 -19.56
CA PHE A 48 5.90 8.30 -18.19
C PHE A 48 7.29 7.73 -17.87
N TRP A 49 7.80 6.85 -18.72
CA TRP A 49 9.05 6.15 -18.48
C TRP A 49 10.21 6.79 -19.25
N THR A 50 11.39 6.79 -18.64
CA THR A 50 12.65 7.19 -19.28
C THR A 50 13.73 6.26 -18.75
N ASP A 51 14.41 5.54 -19.65
CA ASP A 51 15.46 4.59 -19.30
C ASP A 51 15.06 3.55 -18.22
N GLY A 52 13.80 3.11 -18.25
CA GLY A 52 13.27 2.10 -17.33
C GLY A 52 12.91 2.60 -15.93
N THR A 53 12.98 3.91 -15.70
CA THR A 53 12.50 4.59 -14.49
C THR A 53 11.43 5.62 -14.84
N PHE A 54 10.86 6.29 -13.83
CA PHE A 54 9.91 7.38 -14.02
C PHE A 54 10.19 8.49 -13.00
N ARG A 55 9.60 9.67 -13.24
CA ARG A 55 9.58 10.74 -12.26
C ARG A 55 8.24 11.45 -12.24
N GLN A 56 7.63 11.54 -11.08
CA GLN A 56 6.40 12.28 -10.89
C GLN A 56 6.72 13.78 -10.77
N ASN A 57 6.31 14.56 -11.77
CA ASN A 57 6.53 16.01 -11.81
C ASN A 57 5.32 16.82 -11.32
N THR A 58 4.28 16.14 -10.85
CA THR A 58 3.01 16.73 -10.38
C THR A 58 2.96 16.88 -8.85
N VAL A 59 4.02 16.49 -8.13
CA VAL A 59 4.14 16.63 -6.68
C VAL A 59 5.48 17.28 -6.33
N ASP A 60 5.45 18.25 -5.41
CA ASP A 60 6.62 18.84 -4.79
C ASP A 60 6.49 18.72 -3.26
N ALA A 61 7.28 17.81 -2.69
CA ALA A 61 7.33 17.51 -1.26
C ALA A 61 8.52 18.19 -0.54
N SER A 62 9.19 19.16 -1.16
CA SER A 62 10.37 19.82 -0.57
C SER A 62 10.11 20.52 0.77
N ARG A 63 8.84 20.88 1.02
CA ARG A 63 8.37 21.55 2.26
C ARG A 63 7.61 20.60 3.20
N GLU A 64 7.79 19.29 3.05
CA GLU A 64 7.05 18.32 3.88
C GLU A 64 7.31 18.48 5.38
N THR A 65 8.49 18.94 5.79
CA THR A 65 8.86 19.19 7.19
C THR A 65 8.18 20.42 7.77
N GLU A 66 7.71 21.33 6.91
CA GLU A 66 6.84 22.46 7.27
C GLU A 66 5.36 22.06 7.32
N GLY A 67 5.04 20.79 7.03
CA GLY A 67 3.67 20.31 6.93
C GLY A 67 2.96 20.75 5.66
N ILE A 68 3.70 20.98 4.57
CA ILE A 68 3.16 21.41 3.28
C ILE A 68 3.65 20.46 2.18
N VAL A 69 2.71 20.01 1.36
CA VAL A 69 2.99 19.33 0.08
C VAL A 69 2.31 20.12 -1.03
N ARG A 70 3.00 20.31 -2.16
CA ARG A 70 2.45 21.01 -3.32
C ARG A 70 2.07 20.00 -4.38
N ALA A 71 0.95 20.22 -5.04
CA ALA A 71 0.49 19.35 -6.11
C ALA A 71 -0.01 20.17 -7.30
N LEU A 72 0.26 19.66 -8.50
CA LEU A 72 -0.29 20.18 -9.75
C LEU A 72 -1.68 19.57 -9.95
N ILE A 73 -2.72 20.39 -9.78
CA ILE A 73 -4.12 20.01 -9.94
C ILE A 73 -4.73 20.89 -11.01
N ASP A 74 -5.28 20.27 -12.06
CA ASP A 74 -5.96 20.99 -13.15
C ASP A 74 -5.07 22.12 -13.75
N GLY A 75 -3.77 21.84 -13.90
CA GLY A 75 -2.77 22.78 -14.43
C GLY A 75 -2.30 23.87 -13.46
N THR A 76 -2.77 23.86 -12.20
CA THR A 76 -2.41 24.84 -11.18
C THR A 76 -1.65 24.18 -10.02
N TRP A 77 -0.53 24.77 -9.62
CA TRP A 77 0.17 24.35 -8.40
C TRP A 77 -0.55 24.90 -7.17
N GLU A 78 -0.95 24.01 -6.27
CA GLU A 78 -1.61 24.35 -5.02
C GLU A 78 -0.84 23.80 -3.81
N ASP A 79 -0.83 24.56 -2.71
CA ASP A 79 -0.24 24.16 -1.44
C ASP A 79 -1.29 23.44 -0.57
N PHE A 80 -0.99 22.22 -0.15
CA PHE A 80 -1.83 21.43 0.76
C PHE A 80 -1.15 21.29 2.12
N ARG A 81 -1.88 21.61 3.18
CA ARG A 81 -1.41 21.35 4.54
C ARG A 81 -1.59 19.87 4.88
N THR A 82 -0.51 19.23 5.31
CA THR A 82 -0.60 17.87 5.84
C THR A 82 -1.13 17.88 7.27
N ILE A 83 -1.86 16.85 7.63
CA ILE A 83 -2.42 16.64 8.97
C ILE A 83 -1.98 15.29 9.50
N GLN A 84 -1.94 15.16 10.82
CA GLN A 84 -1.66 13.88 11.46
C GLN A 84 -2.91 12.99 11.43
N LEU A 85 -2.72 11.69 11.26
CA LEU A 85 -3.76 10.68 11.48
C LEU A 85 -4.36 10.88 12.88
N PRO A 86 -5.69 10.97 13.00
CA PRO A 86 -6.32 11.23 14.28
C PRO A 86 -6.23 9.99 15.19
N GLN A 87 -6.17 10.20 16.51
CA GLN A 87 -6.01 9.11 17.48
C GLN A 87 -7.01 7.95 17.30
N PRO A 88 -8.32 8.16 17.06
CA PRO A 88 -9.26 7.06 16.85
C PRO A 88 -8.94 6.18 15.63
N PHE A 89 -8.34 6.76 14.58
CA PHE A 89 -7.83 6.00 13.44
C PHE A 89 -6.62 5.17 13.86
N MET A 90 -5.66 5.77 14.55
CA MET A 90 -4.43 5.10 14.99
C MET A 90 -4.72 3.95 15.96
N ASP A 91 -5.62 4.15 16.92
CA ASP A 91 -6.01 3.11 17.88
C ASP A 91 -6.60 1.89 17.16
N TRP A 92 -7.52 2.13 16.21
CA TRP A 92 -8.10 1.06 15.40
C TRP A 92 -7.04 0.39 14.51
N ASN A 93 -6.16 1.18 13.88
CA ASN A 93 -5.16 0.68 12.96
C ASN A 93 -4.14 -0.23 13.64
N LEU A 94 -3.58 0.23 14.76
CA LEU A 94 -2.58 -0.52 15.53
C LEU A 94 -3.19 -1.75 16.19
N ALA A 95 -4.39 -1.64 16.78
CA ALA A 95 -5.08 -2.78 17.39
C ALA A 95 -5.32 -3.90 16.37
N GLY A 96 -5.84 -3.57 15.18
CA GLY A 96 -6.09 -4.58 14.15
C GLY A 96 -4.80 -5.22 13.60
N ARG A 97 -3.70 -4.47 13.52
CA ARG A 97 -2.40 -5.03 13.12
C ARG A 97 -1.84 -5.97 14.17
N LEU A 98 -1.91 -5.60 15.44
CA LEU A 98 -1.46 -6.44 16.56
C LEU A 98 -2.29 -7.73 16.65
N GLU A 99 -3.61 -7.65 16.46
CA GLU A 99 -4.50 -8.83 16.40
C GLU A 99 -4.10 -9.78 15.26
N VAL A 100 -3.74 -9.25 14.08
CA VAL A 100 -3.25 -10.08 12.97
C VAL A 100 -1.93 -10.78 13.32
N LEU A 101 -1.00 -10.08 13.97
CA LEU A 101 0.28 -10.66 14.39
C LEU A 101 0.09 -11.74 15.45
N GLU A 102 -0.79 -11.52 16.42
CA GLU A 102 -1.15 -12.49 17.44
C GLU A 102 -1.74 -13.76 16.81
N ASN A 103 -2.73 -13.60 15.92
CA ASN A 103 -3.34 -14.72 15.20
C ASN A 103 -2.32 -15.54 14.41
N ILE A 104 -1.39 -14.87 13.73
CA ILE A 104 -0.32 -15.54 12.99
C ILE A 104 0.60 -16.30 13.95
N SER A 105 0.98 -15.69 15.08
CA SER A 105 1.79 -16.34 16.10
C SER A 105 1.13 -17.62 16.65
N LEU A 106 -0.18 -17.57 16.94
CA LEU A 106 -0.96 -18.74 17.36
C LEU A 106 -1.00 -19.83 16.28
N MET A 107 -1.14 -19.44 15.00
CA MET A 107 -1.12 -20.40 13.90
C MET A 107 0.24 -21.10 13.76
N PHE A 108 1.34 -20.37 13.95
CA PHE A 108 2.70 -20.93 13.89
C PHE A 108 3.05 -21.82 15.08
N SER A 109 2.52 -21.52 16.27
CA SER A 109 2.71 -22.35 17.47
C SER A 109 1.82 -23.60 17.50
N GLY A 110 0.79 -23.65 16.66
CA GLY A 110 -0.18 -24.75 16.63
C GLY A 110 -1.25 -24.66 17.71
N GLU A 111 -1.34 -23.52 18.41
CA GLU A 111 -2.31 -23.26 19.48
C GLU A 111 -3.70 -22.83 18.96
N GLY A 112 -3.84 -22.64 17.65
CA GLY A 112 -5.08 -22.17 17.02
C GLY A 112 -4.84 -20.90 16.20
N GLY A 113 -5.85 -20.05 16.07
CA GLY A 113 -5.74 -18.77 15.34
C GLY A 113 -6.56 -18.72 14.05
N SER A 114 -6.80 -17.51 13.59
CA SER A 114 -7.58 -17.25 12.37
C SER A 114 -6.69 -16.72 11.24
N PRO A 115 -6.94 -17.12 9.98
CA PRO A 115 -6.22 -16.54 8.86
C PRO A 115 -6.49 -15.02 8.79
N PRO A 116 -5.50 -14.21 8.36
CA PRO A 116 -5.69 -12.76 8.24
C PRO A 116 -6.86 -12.43 7.34
N SER A 117 -7.68 -11.46 7.77
CA SER A 117 -8.72 -10.88 6.93
C SER A 117 -8.10 -10.01 5.83
N LEU A 118 -8.74 -9.98 4.66
CA LEU A 118 -8.43 -8.97 3.64
C LEU A 118 -9.04 -7.61 3.99
N ALA A 119 -10.08 -7.59 4.83
CA ALA A 119 -10.64 -6.39 5.44
C ALA A 119 -9.79 -5.94 6.65
N GLY A 120 -9.94 -4.69 7.08
CA GLY A 120 -9.21 -4.12 8.21
C GLY A 120 -8.14 -3.08 7.82
N PRO A 121 -7.24 -2.73 8.75
CA PRO A 121 -6.37 -1.56 8.64
C PRO A 121 -5.17 -1.72 7.69
N HIS A 122 -4.93 -2.93 7.18
CA HIS A 122 -3.84 -3.17 6.24
C HIS A 122 -4.23 -2.92 4.79
N ASN A 123 -5.50 -3.09 4.39
CA ASN A 123 -5.89 -2.93 2.99
C ASN A 123 -6.92 -1.81 2.84
N ALA A 124 -6.65 -0.90 1.90
CA ALA A 124 -7.60 0.14 1.51
C ALA A 124 -7.93 0.00 0.03
N ALA A 125 -9.18 0.32 -0.33
CA ALA A 125 -9.52 0.67 -1.69
C ALA A 125 -8.98 2.09 -1.97
N MET A 126 -7.96 2.18 -2.82
CA MET A 126 -7.38 3.43 -3.26
C MET A 126 -8.13 3.92 -4.50
N ALA A 127 -8.91 4.98 -4.32
CA ALA A 127 -9.60 5.70 -5.37
C ALA A 127 -8.67 6.77 -5.95
N THR A 128 -8.46 6.72 -7.26
CA THR A 128 -7.70 7.72 -8.00
C THR A 128 -8.44 8.10 -9.28
N TRP A 129 -8.12 9.27 -9.81
CA TRP A 129 -8.56 9.71 -11.12
C TRP A 129 -7.53 10.68 -11.70
N GLY A 130 -7.38 10.68 -13.01
CA GLY A 130 -6.37 11.47 -13.71
C GLY A 130 -6.33 11.02 -15.17
N GLY A 131 -5.25 10.35 -15.55
CA GLY A 131 -5.06 9.89 -16.93
C GLY A 131 -5.95 8.75 -17.39
N SER A 132 -6.04 8.65 -18.71
CA SER A 132 -6.75 7.58 -19.42
C SER A 132 -5.79 6.44 -19.80
N ARG A 133 -6.26 5.20 -19.65
CA ARG A 133 -5.67 4.04 -20.34
C ARG A 133 -6.25 3.93 -21.74
N ALA A 134 -5.48 3.42 -22.69
CA ALA A 134 -5.95 3.25 -24.06
C ALA A 134 -7.17 2.30 -24.16
N ASP A 135 -7.35 1.38 -23.22
CA ASP A 135 -8.49 0.45 -23.14
C ASP A 135 -9.75 0.98 -22.44
N SER A 136 -9.71 2.19 -21.87
CA SER A 136 -10.81 2.74 -21.07
C SER A 136 -11.12 4.18 -21.41
N ARG A 137 -12.42 4.49 -21.53
CA ARG A 137 -12.91 5.88 -21.61
C ARG A 137 -13.13 6.52 -20.23
N LEU A 138 -13.05 5.73 -19.16
CA LEU A 138 -13.24 6.18 -17.80
C LEU A 138 -11.88 6.28 -17.11
N GLU A 139 -11.63 7.42 -16.47
CA GLU A 139 -10.35 7.75 -15.82
C GLU A 139 -10.36 7.43 -14.31
N ILE A 140 -11.53 7.07 -13.77
CA ILE A 140 -11.64 6.68 -12.37
C ILE A 140 -11.13 5.25 -12.18
N ASN A 141 -10.34 5.06 -11.12
CA ASN A 141 -9.83 3.77 -10.70
C ASN A 141 -10.12 3.52 -9.23
N ASN A 142 -10.37 2.25 -8.88
CA ASN A 142 -10.35 1.75 -7.52
C ASN A 142 -9.48 0.50 -7.47
N ALA A 143 -8.35 0.57 -6.78
CA ALA A 143 -7.46 -0.57 -6.58
C ALA A 143 -7.28 -0.86 -5.10
N PHE A 144 -7.45 -2.11 -4.70
CA PHE A 144 -7.07 -2.51 -3.35
C PHE A 144 -5.54 -2.54 -3.23
N LYS A 145 -5.01 -1.83 -2.23
CA LYS A 145 -3.58 -1.78 -1.96
C LYS A 145 -3.30 -2.08 -0.48
N GLY A 146 -2.21 -2.80 -0.27
CA GLY A 146 -1.63 -2.98 1.05
C GLY A 146 -1.03 -1.65 1.52
N MET A 147 -1.62 -1.10 2.58
CA MET A 147 -1.20 0.13 3.22
C MET A 147 -0.36 -0.17 4.46
N GLY A 148 0.74 0.56 4.62
CA GLY A 148 1.60 0.61 5.79
C GLY A 148 1.52 1.96 6.50
N LEU A 149 1.95 1.97 7.75
CA LEU A 149 2.25 3.19 8.49
C LEU A 149 3.67 3.65 8.15
N CYS A 150 3.84 4.94 7.88
CA CYS A 150 5.14 5.50 7.57
C CYS A 150 6.00 5.52 8.84
N PRO A 151 7.21 4.95 8.86
CA PRO A 151 8.11 5.08 10.02
C PRO A 151 8.56 6.53 10.17
N GLY A 152 8.81 6.96 11.41
CA GLY A 152 9.27 8.32 11.69
C GLY A 152 10.69 8.58 11.17
N ARG A 153 10.96 9.80 10.73
CA ARG A 153 12.29 10.23 10.21
C ARG A 153 13.46 9.91 11.15
N LEU A 154 13.23 10.02 12.46
CA LEU A 154 14.28 9.80 13.45
C LEU A 154 14.61 8.32 13.69
N VAL A 155 13.71 7.40 13.32
CA VAL A 155 13.85 5.96 13.63
C VAL A 155 14.02 5.10 12.37
N ILE A 156 13.68 5.61 11.19
CA ILE A 156 13.63 4.82 9.95
C ILE A 156 14.96 4.10 9.62
N LYS A 157 16.10 4.76 9.83
CA LYS A 157 17.42 4.16 9.56
C LYS A 157 17.72 2.99 10.50
N ASP A 158 17.38 3.13 11.78
CA ASP A 158 17.56 2.07 12.78
C ASP A 158 16.63 0.89 12.50
N LEU A 159 15.38 1.18 12.09
CA LEU A 159 14.42 0.15 11.68
C LEU A 159 14.92 -0.61 10.45
N LEU A 160 15.45 0.08 9.43
CA LEU A 160 16.02 -0.56 8.24
C LEU A 160 17.18 -1.50 8.59
N ALA A 161 18.13 -1.03 9.39
CA ALA A 161 19.26 -1.85 9.85
C ALA A 161 18.75 -3.09 10.62
N ARG A 162 17.78 -2.89 11.52
CA ARG A 162 17.19 -3.99 12.28
C ARG A 162 16.46 -5.01 11.40
N MET A 163 15.74 -4.55 10.39
CA MET A 163 15.04 -5.43 9.44
C MET A 163 16.03 -6.25 8.61
N GLU A 164 17.17 -5.68 8.21
CA GLU A 164 18.22 -6.38 7.47
C GLU A 164 18.80 -7.54 8.28
N GLU A 165 19.11 -7.34 9.57
CA GLU A 165 19.55 -8.41 10.47
C GLU A 165 18.53 -9.56 10.55
N LEU A 166 17.24 -9.21 10.63
CA LEU A 166 16.12 -10.14 10.77
C LEU A 166 15.80 -10.93 9.50
N MET A 167 16.26 -10.49 8.32
CA MET A 167 16.05 -11.21 7.05
C MET A 167 16.68 -12.61 7.05
N SER A 168 17.79 -12.78 7.78
CA SER A 168 18.43 -14.08 7.97
C SER A 168 17.78 -14.95 9.06
N GLY A 169 16.92 -14.34 9.90
CA GLY A 169 16.26 -14.99 11.02
C GLY A 169 14.97 -15.73 10.63
N GLY A 170 14.47 -16.55 11.55
CA GLY A 170 13.16 -17.22 11.43
C GLY A 170 11.97 -16.29 11.63
N MET A 171 10.76 -16.82 11.44
CA MET A 171 9.51 -16.04 11.56
C MET A 171 9.29 -15.47 12.98
N GLY A 172 9.68 -16.18 14.03
CA GLY A 172 9.48 -15.73 15.42
C GLY A 172 10.09 -14.35 15.73
N PRO A 173 11.41 -14.15 15.54
CA PRO A 173 12.04 -12.84 15.72
C PRO A 173 11.43 -11.72 14.86
N ARG A 174 10.98 -12.05 13.65
CA ARG A 174 10.31 -11.08 12.76
C ARG A 174 8.95 -10.65 13.31
N LEU A 175 8.13 -11.59 13.79
CA LEU A 175 6.84 -11.30 14.42
C LEU A 175 7.01 -10.48 15.72
N GLN A 176 8.03 -10.80 16.52
CA GLN A 176 8.35 -10.03 17.71
C GLN A 176 8.70 -8.57 17.36
N PHE A 177 9.61 -8.36 16.40
CA PHE A 177 9.98 -7.03 15.93
C PHE A 177 8.76 -6.23 15.44
N LEU A 178 7.89 -6.85 14.63
CA LEU A 178 6.68 -6.18 14.15
C LEU A 178 5.71 -5.85 15.29
N THR A 179 5.59 -6.74 16.28
CA THR A 179 4.75 -6.51 17.47
C THR A 179 5.27 -5.30 18.25
N GLU A 180 6.57 -5.22 18.51
CA GLU A 180 7.21 -4.08 19.18
C GLU A 180 7.00 -2.78 18.38
N LEU A 181 7.20 -2.83 17.06
CA LEU A 181 7.02 -1.71 16.16
C LEU A 181 5.58 -1.15 16.20
N TYR A 182 4.57 -2.02 16.12
CA TYR A 182 3.16 -1.61 16.13
C TYR A 182 2.59 -1.36 17.53
N SER A 183 3.35 -1.62 18.60
CA SER A 183 2.90 -1.35 19.98
C SER A 183 3.03 0.11 20.38
N ASP A 184 3.76 0.92 19.62
CA ASP A 184 3.95 2.34 19.91
C ASP A 184 3.74 3.22 18.66
N SER A 185 2.75 4.11 18.72
CA SER A 185 2.48 5.07 17.65
C SER A 185 3.63 6.06 17.40
N ALA A 186 4.50 6.29 18.39
CA ALA A 186 5.65 7.19 18.27
C ALA A 186 6.70 6.71 17.26
N ASN A 187 6.65 5.44 16.87
CA ASN A 187 7.51 4.90 15.81
C ASN A 187 7.15 5.42 14.41
N PHE A 188 6.01 6.10 14.25
CA PHE A 188 5.45 6.44 12.94
C PHE A 188 5.35 7.94 12.69
N ASP A 189 5.58 8.34 11.44
CA ASP A 189 5.19 9.63 10.88
C ASP A 189 3.70 9.59 10.56
N LEU A 190 2.91 10.24 11.42
CA LEU A 190 1.46 10.25 11.32
C LEU A 190 0.93 11.13 10.17
N THR A 191 1.79 11.82 9.43
CA THR A 191 1.38 12.68 8.30
C THR A 191 1.31 11.92 6.98
N LYS A 192 1.70 10.63 6.96
CA LYS A 192 1.78 9.81 5.74
C LYS A 192 1.27 8.40 5.94
N MET A 193 0.67 7.87 4.88
CA MET A 193 0.51 6.42 4.70
C MET A 193 1.35 5.96 3.51
N ILE A 194 1.81 4.71 3.53
CA ILE A 194 2.75 4.20 2.53
C ILE A 194 2.20 2.93 1.86
N SER A 195 2.51 2.73 0.60
CA SER A 195 2.17 1.53 -0.17
C SER A 195 3.25 1.27 -1.23
N LEU A 196 3.20 0.11 -1.89
CA LEU A 196 4.01 -0.18 -3.07
C LEU A 196 3.17 -0.06 -4.35
N GLU A 197 3.82 0.37 -5.43
CA GLU A 197 3.35 0.19 -6.79
C GLU A 197 4.07 -1.03 -7.40
N LEU A 198 3.43 -2.20 -7.27
CA LEU A 198 4.04 -3.50 -7.55
C LEU A 198 4.01 -3.90 -9.01
N TYR A 199 3.08 -3.35 -9.79
CA TYR A 199 2.76 -3.90 -11.10
C TYR A 199 3.18 -2.99 -12.24
N SER A 200 3.28 -1.67 -12.02
CA SER A 200 3.73 -0.77 -13.09
C SER A 200 5.19 -1.02 -13.49
N THR A 201 5.40 -1.23 -14.78
CA THR A 201 6.69 -1.36 -15.47
C THR A 201 6.62 -0.58 -16.79
N PRO A 202 7.74 -0.36 -17.49
CA PRO A 202 7.71 0.25 -18.81
C PRO A 202 6.76 -0.46 -19.80
N GLU A 203 6.57 -1.77 -19.65
CA GLU A 203 5.72 -2.58 -20.52
C GLU A 203 4.26 -2.70 -20.05
N PHE A 204 3.93 -2.25 -18.83
CA PHE A 204 2.57 -2.25 -18.33
C PHE A 204 2.36 -1.19 -17.25
N GLU A 205 1.32 -0.40 -17.38
CA GLU A 205 0.99 0.62 -16.39
C GLU A 205 -0.32 0.31 -15.67
N THR A 206 -0.28 0.33 -14.33
CA THR A 206 -1.53 0.31 -13.58
C THR A 206 -2.27 1.63 -13.74
N HIS A 207 -3.59 1.57 -13.68
CA HIS A 207 -4.39 2.80 -13.68
C HIS A 207 -4.12 3.69 -12.46
N THR A 208 -3.71 3.10 -11.33
CA THR A 208 -3.26 3.91 -10.18
C THR A 208 -2.02 4.71 -10.52
N PHE A 209 -1.03 4.10 -11.17
CA PHE A 209 0.19 4.79 -11.59
C PHE A 209 -0.12 5.94 -12.54
N ILE A 210 -0.83 5.67 -13.65
CA ILE A 210 -1.23 6.69 -14.63
C ILE A 210 -1.95 7.85 -13.96
N ASN A 211 -2.96 7.54 -13.13
CA ASN A 211 -3.74 8.58 -12.45
C ASN A 211 -2.88 9.44 -11.54
N LEU A 212 -1.98 8.84 -10.75
CA LEU A 212 -1.14 9.61 -9.83
C LEU A 212 -0.05 10.40 -10.57
N MET A 213 0.46 9.90 -11.70
CA MET A 213 1.42 10.63 -12.52
C MET A 213 0.82 11.94 -13.04
N GLU A 214 -0.43 11.91 -13.52
CA GLU A 214 -1.12 13.11 -14.03
C GLU A 214 -1.77 13.97 -12.94
N ARG A 215 -2.46 13.34 -11.99
CA ARG A 215 -3.23 14.01 -10.93
C ARG A 215 -3.03 13.30 -9.59
N PRO A 216 -2.19 13.84 -8.70
CA PRO A 216 -1.74 13.13 -7.52
C PRO A 216 -2.77 13.09 -6.39
N THR A 217 -4.06 13.33 -6.63
CA THR A 217 -5.10 13.23 -5.59
C THR A 217 -5.56 11.80 -5.40
N THR A 218 -5.72 11.39 -4.14
CA THR A 218 -6.20 10.05 -3.81
C THR A 218 -7.09 10.03 -2.58
N SER A 219 -7.96 9.02 -2.52
CA SER A 219 -8.76 8.68 -1.35
C SER A 219 -8.60 7.19 -1.03
N LEU A 220 -8.30 6.87 0.23
CA LEU A 220 -8.13 5.51 0.75
C LEU A 220 -9.33 5.16 1.62
N VAL A 221 -10.14 4.20 1.20
CA VAL A 221 -11.28 3.71 1.99
C VAL A 221 -10.96 2.35 2.58
N PHE A 222 -11.03 2.24 3.90
CA PHE A 222 -10.81 0.99 4.63
C PHE A 222 -12.15 0.30 4.89
N LEU A 223 -12.27 -0.97 4.48
CA LEU A 223 -13.44 -1.78 4.75
C LEU A 223 -13.22 -2.57 6.04
N ASP A 224 -14.00 -2.28 7.08
CA ASP A 224 -14.05 -3.04 8.34
C ASP A 224 -15.30 -2.62 9.16
N ASN A 225 -15.48 -3.19 10.36
CA ASN A 225 -16.50 -2.81 11.33
C ASN A 225 -16.41 -1.32 11.73
N LYS A 226 -15.19 -0.77 11.79
CA LYS A 226 -14.87 0.66 11.80
C LYS A 226 -14.27 1.01 10.44
N SER A 227 -14.84 1.97 9.75
CA SER A 227 -14.38 2.33 8.41
C SER A 227 -13.93 3.77 8.40
N TYR A 228 -12.79 4.02 7.78
CA TYR A 228 -12.24 5.36 7.63
C TYR A 228 -11.96 5.63 6.16
N GLU A 229 -12.04 6.91 5.80
CA GLU A 229 -11.52 7.42 4.55
C GLU A 229 -10.38 8.39 4.82
N VAL A 230 -9.22 8.14 4.23
CA VAL A 230 -8.03 8.99 4.33
C VAL A 230 -7.77 9.60 2.95
N ARG A 231 -7.84 10.92 2.85
CA ARG A 231 -7.54 11.66 1.62
C ARG A 231 -6.14 12.24 1.68
N GLY A 232 -5.50 12.33 0.52
CA GLY A 232 -4.16 12.88 0.44
C GLY A 232 -3.68 13.17 -0.97
N ILE A 233 -2.43 13.61 -1.01
CA ILE A 233 -1.62 13.72 -2.22
C ILE A 233 -0.72 12.48 -2.30
N GLY A 234 -0.91 11.64 -3.30
CA GLY A 234 -0.10 10.46 -3.58
C GLY A 234 1.16 10.83 -4.35
N GLN A 235 2.30 10.72 -3.68
CA GLN A 235 3.63 10.86 -4.27
C GLN A 235 4.13 9.49 -4.72
N LEU A 236 4.43 9.35 -6.02
CA LEU A 236 5.12 8.17 -6.56
C LEU A 236 6.63 8.41 -6.49
N VAL A 237 7.35 7.47 -5.90
CA VAL A 237 8.81 7.54 -5.74
C VAL A 237 9.44 6.28 -6.32
N ALA A 238 10.19 6.45 -7.40
CA ALA A 238 10.98 5.37 -7.98
C ALA A 238 12.17 5.01 -7.05
N PRO A 239 12.57 3.74 -6.96
CA PRO A 239 13.75 3.37 -6.17
C PRO A 239 15.01 4.10 -6.65
N GLY A 240 15.68 4.82 -5.75
CA GLY A 240 16.91 5.55 -6.05
C GLY A 240 16.71 6.92 -6.68
N ASP A 241 15.49 7.45 -6.73
CA ASP A 241 15.23 8.83 -7.15
C ASP A 241 15.81 9.82 -6.13
N THR A 242 17.03 10.29 -6.37
CA THR A 242 17.76 11.19 -5.47
C THR A 242 17.07 12.54 -5.31
N GLU A 243 16.22 12.96 -6.25
CA GLU A 243 15.53 14.24 -6.19
C GLU A 243 14.25 14.17 -5.34
N ALA A 244 13.74 12.97 -5.04
CA ALA A 244 12.68 12.79 -4.05
C ALA A 244 13.16 13.04 -2.60
N GLY A 245 14.48 13.07 -2.38
CA GLY A 245 15.12 13.28 -1.09
C GLY A 245 15.35 11.99 -0.29
N ASP A 246 16.29 12.05 0.65
CA ASP A 246 16.78 10.88 1.39
C ASP A 246 15.68 10.15 2.15
N TYR A 247 14.80 10.90 2.83
CA TYR A 247 13.73 10.30 3.63
C TYR A 247 12.68 9.60 2.76
N ALA A 248 12.35 10.14 1.58
CA ALA A 248 11.44 9.48 0.65
C ALA A 248 12.03 8.15 0.16
N ASN A 249 13.32 8.13 -0.16
CA ASN A 249 14.04 6.90 -0.54
C ASN A 249 14.08 5.88 0.59
N ASP A 250 14.33 6.32 1.82
CA ASP A 250 14.31 5.45 3.00
C ASP A 250 12.92 4.85 3.23
N ILE A 251 11.85 5.63 2.99
CA ILE A 251 10.48 5.13 3.04
C ILE A 251 10.25 4.05 1.97
N VAL A 252 10.70 4.26 0.73
CA VAL A 252 10.60 3.26 -0.33
C VAL A 252 11.32 1.98 0.06
N GLN A 253 12.56 2.09 0.57
CA GLN A 253 13.34 0.95 1.03
C GLN A 253 12.63 0.22 2.18
N TYR A 254 12.16 0.96 3.18
CA TYR A 254 11.45 0.40 4.33
C TYR A 254 10.19 -0.33 3.89
N THR A 255 9.41 0.25 2.99
CA THR A 255 8.15 -0.36 2.51
C THR A 255 8.42 -1.69 1.80
N ASN A 256 9.47 -1.74 0.97
CA ASN A 256 9.91 -2.98 0.30
C ASN A 256 10.43 -4.03 1.30
N MET A 257 11.21 -3.60 2.30
CA MET A 257 11.71 -4.50 3.34
C MET A 257 10.58 -5.02 4.24
N ALA A 258 9.62 -4.18 4.63
CA ALA A 258 8.44 -4.58 5.40
C ALA A 258 7.63 -5.66 4.69
N HIS A 259 7.41 -5.50 3.39
CA HIS A 259 6.79 -6.55 2.58
C HIS A 259 7.65 -7.83 2.58
N THR A 260 8.96 -7.71 2.32
CA THR A 260 9.87 -8.86 2.27
C THR A 260 9.93 -9.63 3.60
N LEU A 261 9.93 -8.91 4.71
CA LEU A 261 10.01 -9.47 6.06
C LEU A 261 8.83 -10.43 6.32
N PHE A 262 7.66 -10.12 5.74
CA PHE A 262 6.42 -10.84 5.95
C PHE A 262 6.07 -11.86 4.85
N HIS A 263 6.41 -11.56 3.60
CA HIS A 263 5.99 -12.34 2.42
C HIS A 263 7.13 -13.04 1.68
N GLY A 264 8.39 -12.81 2.08
CA GLY A 264 9.57 -13.32 1.39
C GLY A 264 10.13 -12.34 0.36
N GLU A 265 11.33 -12.66 -0.14
CA GLU A 265 12.14 -11.76 -0.96
C GLU A 265 11.47 -11.40 -2.29
N PHE A 266 11.45 -10.10 -2.58
CA PHE A 266 11.11 -9.60 -3.89
C PHE A 266 12.30 -9.69 -4.86
N PRO A 267 12.06 -9.90 -6.17
CA PRO A 267 13.14 -9.97 -7.16
C PRO A 267 13.81 -8.61 -7.42
N LYS A 268 13.18 -7.51 -6.98
CA LYS A 268 13.67 -6.13 -7.11
C LYS A 268 12.98 -5.21 -6.09
N LEU A 269 13.48 -3.98 -5.97
CA LEU A 269 12.73 -2.91 -5.30
C LEU A 269 11.62 -2.39 -6.23
N TYR A 270 10.45 -2.18 -5.64
CA TYR A 270 9.30 -1.57 -6.30
C TYR A 270 9.18 -0.11 -5.88
N ALA A 271 8.54 0.69 -6.74
CA ALA A 271 8.24 2.08 -6.43
C ALA A 271 7.33 2.19 -5.21
N GLY A 272 7.55 3.23 -4.41
CA GLY A 272 6.70 3.57 -3.28
C GLY A 272 5.60 4.54 -3.69
N ILE A 273 4.47 4.43 -3.00
CA ILE A 273 3.40 5.41 -2.98
C ILE A 273 3.37 6.00 -1.58
N LEU A 274 3.70 7.28 -1.46
CA LEU A 274 3.66 8.04 -0.21
C LEU A 274 2.42 8.95 -0.25
N VAL A 275 1.40 8.62 0.53
CA VAL A 275 0.17 9.41 0.62
C VAL A 275 0.32 10.45 1.73
N HIS A 276 0.56 11.70 1.34
CA HIS A 276 0.59 12.86 2.24
C HIS A 276 -0.82 13.22 2.66
N ILE A 277 -1.13 13.09 3.94
CA ILE A 277 -2.51 13.09 4.43
C ILE A 277 -3.03 14.52 4.57
N THR A 278 -4.17 14.80 3.96
CA THR A 278 -4.81 16.14 3.98
C THR A 278 -6.14 16.15 4.73
N ALA A 279 -6.83 15.01 4.80
CA ALA A 279 -8.06 14.87 5.58
C ALA A 279 -8.36 13.41 5.94
N VAL A 280 -9.09 13.21 7.03
CA VAL A 280 -9.62 11.91 7.46
C VAL A 280 -11.11 12.05 7.77
N PHE A 281 -11.88 11.05 7.35
CA PHE A 281 -13.32 10.95 7.55
C PHE A 281 -13.66 9.63 8.23
N ASP A 282 -14.69 9.65 9.09
CA ASP A 282 -15.27 8.44 9.68
C ASP A 282 -16.39 7.93 8.77
N ASN A 283 -16.11 6.85 8.05
CA ASN A 283 -17.04 6.16 7.16
C ASN A 283 -17.70 4.93 7.83
N THR A 284 -17.58 4.79 9.16
CA THR A 284 -18.09 3.64 9.89
C THR A 284 -19.58 3.41 9.61
N PRO A 285 -19.97 2.22 9.11
CA PRO A 285 -21.37 1.92 8.82
C PRO A 285 -22.26 2.13 10.04
N GLY A 286 -23.32 2.92 9.88
CA GLY A 286 -24.30 3.21 10.94
C GLY A 286 -23.94 4.37 11.87
N THR A 287 -22.67 4.68 12.11
CA THR A 287 -22.26 5.73 13.07
C THR A 287 -21.45 6.87 12.49
N GLY A 288 -20.52 6.61 11.56
CA GLY A 288 -19.57 7.61 11.07
C GLY A 288 -20.16 8.60 10.07
N ARG A 289 -21.08 8.13 9.22
CA ARG A 289 -21.82 8.92 8.20
C ARG A 289 -20.94 9.69 7.21
N GLY A 290 -19.65 9.39 7.12
CA GLY A 290 -18.70 10.11 6.26
C GLY A 290 -18.39 11.52 6.73
N VAL A 291 -18.42 11.75 8.04
CA VAL A 291 -18.09 13.04 8.63
C VAL A 291 -16.57 13.20 8.69
N ARG A 292 -16.08 14.39 8.33
CA ARG A 292 -14.67 14.73 8.48
C ARG A 292 -14.30 14.79 9.95
N ILE A 293 -13.28 14.03 10.34
CA ILE A 293 -12.74 14.01 11.71
C ILE A 293 -11.37 14.70 11.80
N ALA A 294 -10.68 14.90 10.67
CA ALA A 294 -9.45 15.67 10.60
C ALA A 294 -9.29 16.37 9.23
N PRO A 295 -8.84 17.63 9.16
CA PRO A 295 -8.84 18.59 10.27
C PRO A 295 -10.27 18.84 10.77
N ALA A 296 -10.42 19.25 12.03
CA ALA A 296 -11.73 19.64 12.57
C ALA A 296 -12.32 20.78 11.73
N LEU A 297 -13.62 20.71 11.43
CA LEU A 297 -14.33 21.83 10.84
C LEU A 297 -14.44 22.93 11.91
N VAL A 298 -13.88 24.09 11.62
CA VAL A 298 -14.02 25.31 12.43
C VAL A 298 -15.43 25.88 12.23
#